data_AF-A0AAW8TAS6-F1
#
_entry.id   AF-A0AAW8TAS6-F1
#
_cell.length_a   1.000
_cell.length_b   1.000
_cell.length_c   1.000
_cell.angle_alpha   90.00
_cell.angle_beta   90.00
_cell.angle_gamma   90.00
#
_symmetry.space_group_name_H-M   'P 1'
#
loop_
_entity.id
_entity.type
_entity.pdbx_description
1 polymer ?
#
loop_
_entity_poly.entity_id
_entity_poly.type
_entity_poly.pdbx_seq_one_letter_code
_entity_poly.pdbx_strand_id
1 'polypeptide(L)'
;MEFLGLSIFQWMSIISFLLSTSLTIVKIRGMRPQLEVALNASYFAADMLYTKIIVSNFSTEPAMLVNLELLSDKLDHKWAATPYRKLIAKGGSTGDNRIYSESVPLNIPPKSAMSFYLAFEVGNKNFSDVLSNQTKMIFSLNRTQISKMVDIKNTNSPIEKLVKELN
;
A
#
# COMPACT_ATOMS: atom_id res chain seq x y z
N MET A 1 26.12 47.77 -19.36
CA MET A 1 27.17 46.73 -19.32
C MET A 1 26.59 45.53 -20.04
N GLU A 2 27.06 45.27 -21.26
CA GLU A 2 26.64 44.14 -22.07
C GLU A 2 27.69 43.04 -21.93
N PHE A 3 27.25 41.82 -21.66
CA PHE A 3 28.12 40.65 -21.56
C PHE A 3 27.64 39.65 -22.60
N LEU A 4 28.51 39.24 -23.53
CA LEU A 4 28.17 38.39 -24.68
C LEU A 4 26.97 38.91 -25.51
N GLY A 5 26.87 40.23 -25.71
CA GLY A 5 25.83 40.84 -26.55
C GLY A 5 24.43 40.89 -25.92
N LEU A 6 24.30 40.57 -24.63
CA LEU A 6 23.06 40.66 -23.87
C LEU A 6 23.21 41.63 -22.70
N SER A 7 22.16 42.39 -22.43
CA SER A 7 22.05 43.24 -21.24
C SER A 7 21.92 42.38 -19.98
N ILE A 8 22.30 42.95 -18.84
CA ILE A 8 22.23 42.26 -17.55
C ILE A 8 20.79 41.83 -17.19
N PHE A 9 19.78 42.60 -17.59
CA PHE A 9 18.37 42.26 -17.40
C PHE A 9 17.93 41.05 -18.23
N GLN A 10 18.45 40.92 -19.46
CA GLN A 10 18.19 39.75 -20.30
C GLN A 10 18.84 38.49 -19.69
N TRP A 11 20.08 38.61 -19.18
CA TRP A 11 20.73 37.51 -18.46
C TRP A 11 19.96 37.09 -17.20
N MET A 12 19.50 38.04 -16.38
CA MET A 12 18.65 37.75 -15.22
C MET A 12 17.38 37.01 -15.64
N SER A 13 16.73 37.45 -16.73
CA SER A 13 15.50 36.82 -17.24
C SER A 13 15.74 35.37 -17.68
N ILE A 14 16.83 35.10 -18.38
CA ILE A 14 17.21 33.74 -18.81
C ILE A 14 17.48 32.85 -17.60
N ILE A 15 18.27 33.33 -16.64
CA ILE A 15 18.59 32.59 -15.41
C ILE A 15 17.32 32.29 -14.61
N SER A 16 16.45 33.29 -14.41
CA SER A 16 15.16 33.12 -13.72
C SER A 16 14.25 32.11 -14.44
N PHE A 17 14.21 32.15 -15.77
CA PHE A 17 13.44 31.19 -16.57
C PHE A 17 13.97 29.75 -16.40
N LEU A 18 15.28 29.55 -16.47
CA LEU A 18 15.91 28.24 -16.28
C LEU A 18 15.68 27.70 -14.85
N LEU A 19 15.84 28.54 -13.82
CA LEU A 19 15.56 28.18 -12.43
C LEU A 19 14.08 27.81 -12.22
N SER A 20 13.15 28.61 -12.75
CA SER A 20 11.72 28.34 -12.66
C SER A 20 11.34 27.03 -13.35
N THR A 21 11.89 26.79 -14.55
CA THR A 21 11.66 25.55 -15.29
C THR A 21 12.22 24.35 -14.53
N SER A 22 13.43 24.45 -13.98
CA SER A 22 14.06 23.41 -13.16
C SER A 22 13.21 23.06 -11.94
N LEU A 23 12.77 24.07 -11.17
CA LEU A 23 11.89 23.90 -10.01
C LEU A 23 10.56 23.25 -10.39
N THR A 24 9.99 23.65 -11.53
CA THR A 24 8.74 23.08 -12.05
C THR A 24 8.90 21.60 -12.37
N ILE A 25 10.00 21.20 -13.03
CA ILE A 25 10.29 19.79 -13.31
C ILE A 25 10.47 18.99 -12.02
N VAL A 26 11.21 19.52 -11.04
CA VAL A 26 11.40 18.88 -9.73
C VAL A 26 10.05 18.68 -9.03
N LYS A 27 9.18 19.70 -9.06
CA LYS A 27 7.85 19.63 -8.46
C LYS A 27 6.98 18.58 -9.13
N ILE A 28 6.94 18.53 -10.47
CA ILE A 28 6.19 17.52 -11.22
C ILE A 28 6.69 16.10 -10.90
N ARG A 29 8.01 15.90 -10.79
CA ARG A 29 8.57 14.59 -10.40
C ARG A 29 8.23 14.23 -8.95
N GLY A 30 8.25 15.21 -8.04
CA GLY A 30 7.90 15.03 -6.63
C GLY A 30 6.42 14.75 -6.37
N MET A 31 5.52 15.11 -7.30
CA MET A 31 4.08 14.82 -7.21
C MET A 31 3.72 13.36 -7.52
N ARG A 32 4.66 12.54 -8.00
CA ARG A 32 4.39 11.11 -8.20
C ARG A 32 4.24 10.42 -6.83
N PRO A 33 3.21 9.59 -6.63
CA PRO A 33 3.06 8.83 -5.39
C PRO A 33 4.27 7.92 -5.17
N GLN A 34 4.97 8.13 -4.07
CA GLN A 34 6.07 7.31 -3.59
C GLN A 34 5.54 6.45 -2.45
N LEU A 35 4.84 5.37 -2.79
CA LEU A 35 4.41 4.37 -1.81
C LEU A 35 5.33 3.17 -1.85
N GLU A 36 5.73 2.73 -0.67
CA GLU A 36 6.31 1.41 -0.44
C GLU A 36 5.34 0.57 0.39
N VAL A 37 5.22 -0.70 0.02
CA VAL A 37 4.38 -1.63 0.76
C VAL A 37 5.20 -2.85 1.14
N ALA A 38 5.17 -3.16 2.43
CA ALA A 38 5.72 -4.38 3.00
C ALA A 38 4.59 -5.20 3.62
N LEU A 39 4.63 -6.51 3.45
CA LEU A 39 3.74 -7.41 4.17
C LEU A 39 4.46 -7.95 5.39
N ASN A 40 3.80 -7.83 6.53
CA ASN A 40 4.35 -8.20 7.82
C ASN A 40 3.94 -9.64 8.18
N ALA A 41 2.64 -9.93 8.08
CA ALA A 41 2.10 -11.25 8.37
C ALA A 41 0.86 -11.53 7.53
N SER A 42 0.57 -12.80 7.31
CA SER A 42 -0.71 -13.25 6.79
C SER A 42 -1.28 -14.36 7.66
N TYR A 43 -2.61 -14.41 7.75
CA TYR A 43 -3.37 -15.38 8.54
C TYR A 43 -4.53 -15.88 7.71
N PHE A 44 -4.84 -17.15 7.86
CA PHE A 44 -5.97 -17.78 7.19
C PHE A 44 -6.98 -18.27 8.22
N ALA A 45 -8.26 -17.97 7.98
CA ALA A 45 -9.34 -18.53 8.75
C ALA A 45 -10.62 -18.62 7.91
N ALA A 46 -11.25 -19.80 7.92
CA ALA A 46 -12.41 -20.12 7.09
C ALA A 46 -12.12 -19.85 5.61
N ASP A 47 -12.86 -18.91 4.98
CA ASP A 47 -12.74 -18.55 3.56
C ASP A 47 -11.99 -17.22 3.33
N MET A 48 -11.29 -16.73 4.36
CA MET A 48 -10.68 -15.42 4.40
C MET A 48 -9.16 -15.50 4.52
N LEU A 49 -8.48 -14.70 3.71
CA LEU A 49 -7.07 -14.36 3.91
C LEU A 49 -6.99 -12.99 4.58
N TYR A 50 -6.41 -12.94 5.77
CA TYR A 50 -6.11 -11.71 6.48
C TYR A 50 -4.63 -11.38 6.30
N THR A 51 -4.31 -10.16 5.87
CA THR A 51 -2.91 -9.73 5.72
C THR A 51 -2.67 -8.46 6.51
N LYS A 52 -1.62 -8.46 7.31
CA LYS A 52 -1.08 -7.25 7.92
C LYS A 52 -0.05 -6.64 6.97
N ILE A 53 -0.37 -5.48 6.43
CA ILE A 53 0.55 -4.71 5.59
C ILE A 53 1.04 -3.48 6.33
N ILE A 54 2.19 -2.97 5.90
CA ILE A 54 2.71 -1.66 6.26
C ILE A 54 2.82 -0.88 4.96
N VAL A 55 2.14 0.27 4.90
CA VAL A 55 2.24 1.18 3.77
C VAL A 55 2.98 2.43 4.21
N SER A 56 4.11 2.68 3.57
CA SER A 56 4.94 3.86 3.77
C SER A 56 4.68 4.84 2.63
N ASN A 57 4.21 6.04 2.95
CA ASN A 57 4.03 7.13 2.00
C ASN A 57 5.18 8.14 2.15
N PHE A 58 6.11 8.10 1.20
CA PHE A 58 7.22 9.05 1.12
C PHE A 58 6.87 10.32 0.34
N SER A 59 5.66 10.39 -0.24
CA SER A 59 5.18 11.54 -1.00
C SER A 59 4.92 12.74 -0.09
N THR A 60 4.90 13.93 -0.70
CA THR A 60 4.48 15.17 -0.03
C THR A 60 2.97 15.31 0.08
N GLU A 61 2.20 14.49 -0.63
CA GLU A 61 0.73 14.49 -0.64
C GLU A 61 0.15 13.20 -0.03
N PRO A 62 -1.06 13.24 0.57
CA PRO A 62 -1.74 12.03 1.02
C PRO A 62 -2.09 11.13 -0.17
N ALA A 63 -1.98 9.82 0.05
CA ALA A 63 -2.39 8.82 -0.93
C ALA A 63 -3.67 8.14 -0.44
N MET A 64 -4.71 8.14 -1.29
CA MET A 64 -5.93 7.41 -1.01
C MET A 64 -5.88 6.07 -1.72
N LEU A 65 -5.81 4.99 -0.94
CA LEU A 65 -5.94 3.62 -1.44
C LEU A 65 -7.42 3.34 -1.70
N VAL A 66 -7.78 3.23 -2.97
CA VAL A 66 -9.16 3.06 -3.43
C VAL A 66 -9.53 1.59 -3.55
N ASN A 67 -8.60 0.77 -4.04
CA ASN A 67 -8.77 -0.66 -4.16
C ASN A 67 -7.44 -1.36 -3.90
N LEU A 68 -7.52 -2.56 -3.35
CA LEU A 68 -6.39 -3.44 -3.17
C LEU A 68 -6.79 -4.84 -3.64
N GLU A 69 -6.02 -5.40 -4.56
CA GLU A 69 -6.28 -6.71 -5.10
C GLU A 69 -5.10 -7.64 -4.83
N LEU A 70 -5.42 -8.88 -4.45
CA LEU A 70 -4.49 -9.99 -4.40
C LEU A 70 -4.59 -10.75 -5.73
N LEU A 71 -3.48 -10.89 -6.45
CA LEU A 71 -3.39 -11.69 -7.67
C LEU A 71 -2.48 -12.90 -7.39
N SER A 72 -3.02 -14.11 -7.52
CA SER A 72 -2.19 -15.33 -7.55
C SER A 72 -1.82 -15.64 -8.99
N ASP A 73 -0.52 -15.70 -9.26
CA ASP A 73 0.01 -16.09 -10.58
C ASP A 73 -0.38 -17.54 -10.95
N LYS A 74 -0.72 -18.40 -9.98
CA LYS A 74 -1.14 -19.79 -10.25
C LYS A 74 -2.62 -19.92 -10.63
N LEU A 75 -3.48 -19.10 -10.05
CA LEU A 75 -4.94 -19.19 -10.22
C LEU A 75 -5.50 -18.18 -11.22
N ASP A 76 -4.64 -17.27 -11.73
CA ASP A 76 -4.99 -16.15 -12.60
C ASP A 76 -6.27 -15.43 -12.16
N HIS A 77 -6.40 -15.26 -10.85
CA HIS A 77 -7.60 -14.72 -10.23
C HIS A 77 -7.22 -13.61 -9.26
N LYS A 78 -8.08 -12.59 -9.23
CA LYS A 78 -7.92 -11.41 -8.39
C LYS A 78 -8.98 -11.43 -7.29
N TRP A 79 -8.53 -11.24 -6.05
CA TRP A 79 -9.42 -11.05 -4.91
C TRP A 79 -9.27 -9.64 -4.39
N ALA A 80 -10.36 -8.88 -4.36
CA ALA A 80 -10.37 -7.53 -3.80
C ALA A 80 -10.40 -7.58 -2.27
N ALA A 81 -9.75 -6.61 -1.63
CA ALA A 81 -9.88 -6.38 -0.21
C ALA A 81 -11.32 -5.96 0.11
N THR A 82 -11.85 -6.45 1.23
CA THR A 82 -13.22 -6.15 1.65
C THR A 82 -13.40 -4.66 1.97
N PRO A 83 -14.55 -4.05 1.56
CA PRO A 83 -14.82 -2.64 1.83
C PRO A 83 -15.40 -2.39 3.23
N TYR A 84 -15.50 -3.41 4.08
CA TYR A 84 -16.06 -3.32 5.43
C TYR A 84 -15.21 -4.13 6.42
N ARG A 85 -15.27 -3.74 7.69
CA ARG A 85 -14.47 -4.37 8.75
C ARG A 85 -14.93 -5.82 8.98
N LYS A 86 -13.97 -6.74 9.08
CA LYS A 86 -14.19 -8.15 9.43
C LYS A 86 -13.45 -8.47 10.72
N LEU A 87 -14.03 -9.29 11.59
CA LEU A 87 -13.36 -9.78 12.78
C LEU A 87 -12.30 -10.81 12.37
N ILE A 88 -11.04 -10.57 12.74
CA ILE A 88 -9.90 -11.45 12.42
C ILE A 88 -9.72 -12.48 13.53
N ALA A 89 -9.66 -12.00 14.77
CA ALA A 89 -9.41 -12.82 15.95
C ALA A 89 -10.06 -12.21 17.19
N LYS A 90 -10.42 -13.06 18.14
CA LYS A 90 -10.93 -12.70 19.47
C LYS A 90 -10.16 -13.48 20.52
N GLY A 91 -9.51 -12.77 21.45
CA GLY A 91 -8.90 -13.32 22.65
C GLY A 91 -9.88 -13.35 23.83
N GLY A 92 -9.71 -14.34 24.71
CA GLY A 92 -10.38 -14.48 26.00
C GLY A 92 -11.89 -14.74 25.96
N SER A 93 -12.46 -15.15 27.11
CA SER A 93 -13.92 -15.25 27.27
C SER A 93 -14.57 -13.89 27.59
N THR A 94 -13.81 -12.93 28.13
CA THR A 94 -14.29 -11.63 28.62
C THR A 94 -14.36 -10.52 27.56
N GLY A 95 -13.95 -10.78 26.32
CA GLY A 95 -14.50 -10.07 25.15
C GLY A 95 -13.82 -8.78 24.68
N ASP A 96 -12.83 -8.25 25.39
CA ASP A 96 -12.19 -6.96 25.06
C ASP A 96 -11.07 -7.02 24.01
N ASN A 97 -10.42 -8.17 23.81
CA ASN A 97 -9.31 -8.29 22.88
C ASN A 97 -9.78 -8.79 21.51
N ARG A 98 -10.27 -7.88 20.65
CA ARG A 98 -10.70 -8.18 19.28
C ARG A 98 -9.86 -7.43 18.26
N ILE A 99 -9.35 -8.16 17.27
CA ILE A 99 -8.68 -7.56 16.11
C ILE A 99 -9.66 -7.57 14.94
N TYR A 100 -9.82 -6.41 14.32
CA TYR A 100 -10.61 -6.25 13.10
C TYR A 100 -9.71 -5.87 11.92
N SER A 101 -10.14 -6.25 10.72
CA SER A 101 -9.60 -5.66 9.49
C SER A 101 -10.12 -4.25 9.31
N GLU A 102 -9.36 -3.46 8.57
CA GLU A 102 -9.76 -2.14 8.12
C GLU A 102 -10.57 -2.23 6.82
N SER A 103 -11.48 -1.27 6.65
CA SER A 103 -12.29 -1.10 5.45
C SER A 103 -11.55 -0.25 4.41
N VAL A 104 -11.49 -0.72 3.17
CA VAL A 104 -11.04 0.08 2.02
C VAL A 104 -12.22 0.95 1.52
N PRO A 105 -12.02 2.24 1.16
CA PRO A 105 -10.76 2.95 0.95
C PRO A 105 -10.05 3.43 2.22
N LEU A 106 -8.73 3.56 2.14
CA LEU A 106 -7.87 4.04 3.22
C LEU A 106 -7.13 5.31 2.84
N ASN A 107 -7.10 6.29 3.75
CA ASN A 107 -6.30 7.50 3.59
C ASN A 107 -4.93 7.33 4.26
N ILE A 108 -3.86 7.52 3.49
CA ILE A 108 -2.47 7.35 3.93
C ILE A 108 -1.80 8.73 3.94
N PRO A 109 -1.58 9.33 5.12
CA PRO A 109 -1.01 10.66 5.24
C PRO A 109 0.38 10.79 4.57
N PRO A 110 0.79 11.99 4.15
CA PRO A 110 2.13 12.21 3.61
C PRO A 110 3.20 11.95 4.68
N LYS A 111 4.38 11.49 4.24
CA LYS A 111 5.56 11.22 5.09
C LYS A 111 5.23 10.33 6.31
N SER A 112 4.41 9.32 6.11
CA SER A 112 3.93 8.44 7.18
C SER A 112 4.13 6.96 6.84
N ALA A 113 4.15 6.11 7.86
CA ALA A 113 4.09 4.66 7.72
C ALA A 113 2.97 4.13 8.60
N MET A 114 1.98 3.49 8.00
CA MET A 114 0.81 2.96 8.72
C MET A 114 0.67 1.46 8.49
N SER A 115 0.29 0.74 9.55
CA SER A 115 -0.02 -0.68 9.44
C SER A 115 -1.53 -0.90 9.38
N PHE A 116 -1.95 -1.71 8.43
CA PHE A 116 -3.35 -2.06 8.21
C PHE A 116 -3.52 -3.56 8.21
N TYR A 117 -4.58 -4.03 8.86
CA TYR A 117 -5.06 -5.39 8.65
C TYR A 117 -6.10 -5.36 7.54
N LEU A 118 -5.94 -6.21 6.53
CA LEU A 118 -6.82 -6.28 5.38
C LEU A 118 -7.36 -7.70 5.25
N ALA A 119 -8.57 -7.82 4.73
CA ALA A 119 -9.24 -9.10 4.57
C ALA A 119 -9.64 -9.31 3.12
N PHE A 120 -9.35 -10.49 2.58
CA PHE A 120 -9.66 -10.92 1.23
C PHE A 120 -10.53 -12.18 1.28
N GLU A 121 -11.66 -12.17 0.57
CA GLU A 121 -12.55 -13.33 0.43
C GLU A 121 -12.00 -14.26 -0.65
N VAL A 122 -11.19 -15.25 -0.24
CA VAL A 122 -10.51 -16.18 -1.16
C VAL A 122 -11.34 -17.44 -1.44
N GLY A 123 -12.39 -17.67 -0.63
CA GLY A 123 -13.29 -18.82 -0.76
C GLY A 123 -12.62 -20.13 -0.37
N ASN A 124 -13.25 -21.24 -0.75
CA ASN A 124 -12.77 -22.60 -0.46
C ASN A 124 -11.66 -23.07 -1.43
N LYS A 125 -10.85 -22.13 -1.95
CA LYS A 125 -9.74 -22.45 -2.86
C LYS A 125 -8.55 -22.98 -2.06
N ASN A 126 -7.77 -23.88 -2.66
CA ASN A 126 -6.61 -24.44 -1.98
C ASN A 126 -5.60 -23.34 -1.66
N PHE A 127 -5.33 -23.18 -0.37
CA PHE A 127 -4.54 -22.07 0.17
C PHE A 127 -3.11 -22.03 -0.37
N SER A 128 -2.49 -23.20 -0.57
CA SER A 128 -1.16 -23.30 -1.17
C SER A 128 -1.11 -22.77 -2.60
N ASP A 129 -2.26 -22.75 -3.29
CA ASP A 129 -2.40 -22.23 -4.65
C ASP A 129 -2.68 -20.72 -4.64
N VAL A 130 -3.33 -20.22 -3.59
CA VAL A 130 -3.53 -18.77 -3.37
C VAL A 130 -2.19 -18.10 -3.04
N LEU A 131 -1.38 -18.71 -2.16
CA LEU A 131 -0.11 -18.15 -1.69
C LEU A 131 1.13 -18.66 -2.44
N SER A 132 1.03 -18.85 -3.75
CA SER A 132 2.20 -19.23 -4.55
C SER A 132 3.34 -18.20 -4.43
N ASN A 133 4.58 -18.61 -4.69
CA ASN A 133 5.81 -17.79 -4.54
C ASN A 133 5.79 -16.45 -5.31
N GLN A 134 4.79 -16.19 -6.15
CA GLN A 134 4.66 -14.97 -6.96
C GLN A 134 3.29 -14.31 -6.78
N THR A 135 2.74 -14.31 -5.57
CA THR A 135 1.51 -13.56 -5.30
C THR A 135 1.80 -12.06 -5.40
N LYS A 136 0.98 -11.32 -6.15
CA LYS A 136 1.11 -9.86 -6.33
C LYS A 136 0.01 -9.15 -5.57
N MET A 137 0.36 -8.07 -4.89
CA MET A 137 -0.63 -7.11 -4.42
C MET A 137 -0.65 -5.90 -5.36
N ILE A 138 -1.84 -5.58 -5.83
CA ILE A 138 -2.11 -4.50 -6.76
C ILE A 138 -2.84 -3.40 -6.00
N PHE A 139 -2.13 -2.30 -5.75
CA PHE A 139 -2.63 -1.13 -5.04
C PHE A 139 -3.15 -0.13 -6.05
N SER A 140 -4.45 0.14 -6.03
CA SER A 140 -5.05 1.19 -6.85
C SER A 140 -5.26 2.42 -5.99
N LEU A 141 -4.52 3.48 -6.29
CA LEU A 141 -4.64 4.78 -5.67
C LEU A 141 -5.55 5.68 -6.50
N ASN A 142 -6.05 6.76 -5.90
CA ASN A 142 -6.91 7.76 -6.54
C ASN A 142 -6.46 8.27 -7.93
N ARG A 143 -5.16 8.22 -8.26
CA ARG A 143 -4.61 8.72 -9.54
C ARG A 143 -3.66 7.76 -10.25
N THR A 144 -3.25 6.66 -9.61
CA THR A 144 -2.24 5.75 -10.14
C THR A 144 -2.44 4.34 -9.62
N GLN A 145 -1.89 3.36 -10.32
CA GLN A 145 -1.82 1.98 -9.84
C GLN A 145 -0.36 1.63 -9.55
N ILE A 146 -0.13 0.98 -8.42
CA ILE A 146 1.17 0.47 -8.00
C ILE A 146 1.02 -1.03 -7.80
N SER A 147 1.76 -1.83 -8.58
CA SER A 147 1.83 -3.28 -8.39
C SER A 147 3.10 -3.62 -7.63
N LYS A 148 2.98 -4.39 -6.53
CA LYS A 148 4.12 -4.90 -5.78
C LYS A 148 4.02 -6.42 -5.70
N MET A 149 5.09 -7.11 -6.09
CA MET A 149 5.24 -8.53 -5.78
C MET A 149 5.46 -8.68 -4.28
N VAL A 150 4.70 -9.57 -3.64
CA VAL A 150 4.80 -9.79 -2.20
C VAL A 150 4.85 -11.28 -1.94
N ASP A 151 5.88 -11.70 -1.23
CA ASP A 151 6.03 -13.10 -0.83
C ASP A 151 5.21 -13.38 0.44
N ILE A 152 3.99 -13.86 0.24
CA ILE A 152 3.05 -14.12 1.33
C ILE A 152 3.32 -15.49 1.98
N LYS A 153 3.99 -16.41 1.27
CA LYS A 153 4.27 -17.76 1.78
C LYS A 153 5.23 -17.73 2.96
N ASN A 154 6.24 -16.87 2.90
CA ASN A 154 7.26 -16.72 3.95
C ASN A 154 6.78 -15.99 5.21
N THR A 155 5.59 -15.40 5.17
CA THR A 155 5.02 -14.54 6.23
C THR A 155 3.70 -15.07 6.79
N ASN A 156 3.29 -16.26 6.34
CA ASN A 156 2.07 -16.91 6.80
C ASN A 156 2.24 -17.47 8.22
N SER A 157 1.33 -17.08 9.10
CA SER A 157 1.24 -17.55 10.47
C SER A 157 -0.16 -18.11 10.77
N PRO A 158 -0.26 -19.22 11.51
CA PRO A 158 -1.55 -19.75 11.94
C PRO A 158 -2.31 -18.73 12.80
N ILE A 159 -3.62 -18.63 12.60
CA ILE A 159 -4.49 -17.68 13.33
C ILE A 159 -4.45 -17.93 14.84
N GLU A 160 -4.19 -19.17 15.26
CA GLU A 160 -4.05 -19.57 16.66
C GLU A 160 -2.88 -18.86 17.34
N LYS A 161 -1.81 -18.51 16.61
CA LYS A 161 -0.71 -17.69 17.17
C LYS A 161 -1.21 -16.28 17.50
N LEU A 162 -1.98 -15.67 16.60
CA LEU A 162 -2.57 -14.35 16.83
C LEU A 162 -3.54 -14.37 18.02
N VAL A 163 -4.36 -15.42 18.15
CA VAL A 163 -5.27 -15.59 19.28
C VAL A 163 -4.51 -15.77 20.60
N LYS A 164 -3.38 -16.50 20.60
CA LYS A 164 -2.52 -16.63 21.79
C LYS A 164 -1.89 -15.31 22.21
N GLU A 165 -1.45 -14.48 21.26
CA GLU A 165 -0.92 -13.14 21.54
C GLU A 165 -1.98 -12.19 22.11
N LEU A 166 -3.26 -12.48 21.92
CA LEU A 166 -4.40 -11.71 22.42
C LEU A 166 -4.90 -12.13 23.81
N ASN A 167 -4.39 -13.23 24.38
CA ASN A 167 -4.75 -13.72 25.72
C ASN A 167 -3.70 -13.28 26.75
#